data_AF-A0A8T2IEG4-F1
#
_entry.id   AF-A0A8T2IEG4-F1
#
_cell.length_a   1.000
_cell.length_b   1.000
_cell.length_c   1.000
_cell.angle_alpha   90.00
_cell.angle_beta   90.00
_cell.angle_gamma   90.00
#
_symmetry.space_group_name_H-M   'P 1'
#
loop_
_entity.id
_entity.type
_entity.pdbx_description
1 polymer ?
#
loop_
_entity_poly.entity_id
_entity_poly.type
_entity_poly.pdbx_seq_one_letter_code
_entity_poly.pdbx_strand_id
1 'polypeptide(L)'
;MSEDSRRLEEDDRGPGSAFQVFVLMEDLLDKLKLLNYEEEVLRKHNMKPFSRHYFALPTNPGEQFYMFCTLAAWLINKTGHHFDQPQESDDPNATISNILLELRSFGNSVDFPPSKLKAGYGEQVCYVLDCLAEEVLKHISFSWKRPAYPAEEQDDETVVEDDAELTLNKIEDEIAVSSRIGNC
;
A
#
# COMPACT_ATOMS: atom_id res chain seq x y z
N MET A 1 43.52 13.16 9.75
CA MET A 1 42.59 14.26 9.40
C MET A 1 41.47 13.70 8.52
N SER A 2 40.59 12.86 9.09
CA SER A 2 39.57 12.12 8.31
C SER A 2 38.21 12.09 9.03
N GLU A 3 37.99 13.06 9.91
CA GLU A 3 36.77 13.18 10.70
C GLU A 3 35.94 14.42 10.29
N ASP A 4 36.54 15.38 9.59
CA ASP A 4 35.86 16.61 9.14
C ASP A 4 34.94 16.39 7.94
N SER A 5 35.28 15.46 7.04
CA SER A 5 34.47 15.23 5.82
C SER A 5 33.13 14.55 6.08
N ARG A 6 32.91 13.97 7.27
CA ARG A 6 31.66 13.29 7.63
C ARG A 6 30.61 14.22 8.23
N ARG A 7 30.99 15.41 8.71
CA ARG A 7 30.05 16.38 9.30
C ARG A 7 29.42 17.33 8.29
N LEU A 8 30.08 17.56 7.15
CA LEU A 8 29.64 18.53 6.16
C LEU A 8 28.44 18.09 5.31
N GLU A 9 28.11 16.79 5.25
CA GLU A 9 26.96 16.31 4.46
C GLU A 9 25.63 16.23 5.24
N GLU A 10 25.69 16.18 6.58
CA GLU A 10 24.49 16.19 7.43
C GLU A 10 23.97 17.62 7.66
N ASP A 11 24.83 18.64 7.57
CA ASP A 11 24.54 20.03 7.97
C ASP A 11 23.78 20.88 6.92
N ASP A 12 23.64 20.41 5.67
CA ASP A 12 22.92 21.15 4.60
C ASP A 12 21.50 20.63 4.36
N ARG A 13 21.07 19.61 5.13
CA ARG A 13 19.72 19.05 5.00
C ARG A 13 18.75 19.84 5.86
N GLY A 14 17.77 20.49 5.22
CA GLY A 14 16.69 21.20 5.90
C GLY A 14 15.91 20.31 6.88
N PRO A 15 15.12 20.89 7.81
CA PRO A 15 14.48 20.17 8.91
C PRO A 15 13.54 19.04 8.47
N GLY A 16 13.04 19.07 7.23
CA GLY A 16 12.20 18.00 6.66
C GLY A 16 12.97 16.70 6.34
N SER A 17 14.29 16.76 6.20
CA SER A 17 15.12 15.59 5.86
C SER A 17 15.07 14.47 6.89
N ALA A 18 14.91 14.82 8.17
CA ALA A 18 14.74 13.85 9.26
C ALA A 18 13.50 12.97 9.07
N PHE A 19 12.53 13.43 8.27
CA PHE A 19 11.29 12.70 7.99
C PHE A 19 11.29 11.98 6.64
N GLN A 20 12.32 12.16 5.82
CA GLN A 20 12.40 11.59 4.47
C GLN A 20 12.29 10.06 4.48
N VAL A 21 12.86 9.40 5.50
CA VAL A 21 12.79 7.94 5.66
C VAL A 21 11.35 7.43 5.77
N PHE A 22 10.44 8.21 6.36
CA PHE A 22 9.04 7.80 6.50
C PHE A 22 8.29 7.90 5.18
N VAL A 23 8.57 8.95 4.38
CA VAL A 23 8.02 9.09 3.03
C VAL A 23 8.47 7.93 2.16
N LEU A 24 9.78 7.63 2.15
CA LEU A 24 10.32 6.49 1.41
C LEU A 24 9.74 5.15 1.86
N MET A 25 9.52 4.95 3.16
CA MET A 25 8.91 3.73 3.68
C MET A 25 7.44 3.59 3.26
N GLU A 26 6.71 4.71 3.20
CA GLU A 26 5.31 4.73 2.75
C GLU A 26 5.20 4.41 1.26
N ASP A 27 6.00 5.07 0.42
CA ASP A 27 6.09 4.81 -1.01
C ASP A 27 6.47 3.34 -1.30
N LEU A 28 7.50 2.83 -0.60
CA LEU A 28 7.90 1.44 -0.68
C LEU A 28 6.75 0.49 -0.31
N LEU A 29 6.06 0.75 0.80
CA LEU A 29 4.99 -0.12 1.28
C LEU A 29 3.84 -0.20 0.27
N ASP A 30 3.50 0.92 -0.37
CA ASP A 30 2.46 0.94 -1.40
C ASP A 30 2.88 0.16 -2.65
N LYS A 31 4.13 0.31 -3.12
CA LYS A 31 4.66 -0.53 -4.20
C LYS A 31 4.65 -2.02 -3.85
N LEU A 32 5.06 -2.38 -2.63
CA LEU A 32 5.03 -3.77 -2.15
C LEU A 32 3.60 -4.34 -2.14
N LYS A 33 2.60 -3.56 -1.72
CA LYS A 33 1.18 -3.97 -1.80
C LYS A 33 0.75 -4.23 -3.23
N LEU A 34 1.11 -3.35 -4.17
CA LEU A 34 0.82 -3.56 -5.60
C LEU A 34 1.43 -4.86 -6.14
N LEU A 35 2.56 -5.29 -5.56
CA LEU A 35 3.26 -6.52 -5.91
C LEU A 35 2.80 -7.75 -5.10
N ASN A 36 1.76 -7.65 -4.28
CA ASN A 36 1.22 -8.71 -3.42
C ASN A 36 2.26 -9.35 -2.47
N TYR A 37 3.14 -8.54 -1.87
CA TYR A 37 4.20 -9.03 -0.99
C TYR A 37 3.69 -9.83 0.22
N GLU A 38 2.48 -9.56 0.72
CA GLU A 38 1.90 -10.27 1.88
C GLU A 38 1.67 -11.76 1.58
N GLU A 39 1.15 -12.05 0.39
CA GLU A 39 0.85 -13.40 -0.07
C GLU A 39 2.11 -14.13 -0.50
N GLU A 40 2.98 -13.44 -1.25
CA GLU A 40 4.14 -14.06 -1.88
C GLU A 40 5.35 -14.20 -0.95
N VAL A 41 5.49 -13.30 0.04
CA VAL A 41 6.61 -13.25 0.97
C VAL A 41 6.13 -13.52 2.40
N LEU A 42 5.31 -12.63 2.99
CA LEU A 42 5.03 -12.68 4.43
C LEU A 42 4.38 -13.99 4.87
N ARG A 43 3.45 -14.54 4.09
CA ARG A 43 2.81 -15.83 4.39
C ARG A 43 3.83 -16.97 4.49
N LYS A 44 4.86 -16.99 3.64
CA LYS A 44 5.90 -18.04 3.65
C LYS A 44 6.80 -17.93 4.89
N HIS A 45 6.98 -16.71 5.40
CA HIS A 45 7.80 -16.43 6.58
C HIS A 45 6.98 -16.30 7.88
N ASN A 46 5.67 -16.60 7.84
CA ASN A 46 4.75 -16.50 8.98
C ASN A 46 4.78 -15.11 9.67
N MET A 47 4.86 -14.06 8.86
CA MET A 47 4.95 -12.67 9.33
C MET A 47 3.63 -11.92 9.20
N LYS A 48 3.44 -10.95 10.10
CA LYS A 48 2.34 -9.99 10.01
C LYS A 48 2.68 -8.91 8.96
N PRO A 49 1.66 -8.28 8.35
CA PRO A 49 1.86 -7.10 7.50
C PRO A 49 2.76 -6.07 8.15
N PHE A 50 3.64 -5.46 7.36
CA PHE A 50 4.57 -4.46 7.87
C PHE A 50 3.84 -3.21 8.33
N SER A 51 4.26 -2.67 9.47
CA SER A 51 3.85 -1.31 9.86
C SER A 51 4.48 -0.29 8.91
N ARG A 52 3.87 0.90 8.78
CA ARG A 52 4.43 2.03 8.01
C ARG A 52 5.79 2.54 8.50
N HIS A 53 6.29 2.02 9.63
CA HIS A 53 7.59 2.38 10.18
C HIS A 53 8.57 1.19 10.19
N TYR A 54 8.21 0.05 9.58
CA TYR A 54 8.92 -1.22 9.76
C TYR A 54 10.39 -1.14 9.38
N PHE A 55 10.75 -0.55 8.23
CA PHE A 55 12.16 -0.28 7.90
C PHE A 55 12.61 1.13 8.25
N ALA A 56 11.70 2.03 8.64
CA ALA A 56 12.05 3.40 8.98
C ALA A 56 12.67 3.54 10.38
N LEU A 57 12.21 2.72 11.34
CA LEU A 57 12.65 2.77 12.74
C LEU A 57 13.27 1.44 13.17
N PRO A 58 14.23 1.45 14.11
CA PRO A 58 14.72 0.23 14.72
C PRO A 58 13.60 -0.45 15.51
N THR A 59 13.28 -1.69 15.16
CA THR A 59 12.34 -2.52 15.92
C THR A 59 13.05 -3.77 16.40
N ASN A 60 13.44 -4.63 15.45
CA ASN A 60 14.30 -5.78 15.68
C ASN A 60 15.34 -5.85 14.54
N PRO A 61 16.54 -5.29 14.72
CA PRO A 61 17.53 -5.16 13.65
C PRO A 61 17.90 -6.48 12.95
N GLY A 62 17.93 -7.60 13.70
CA GLY A 62 18.22 -8.92 13.12
C GLY A 62 17.11 -9.40 12.18
N GLU A 63 15.85 -9.29 12.62
CA GLU A 63 14.68 -9.63 11.79
C GLU A 63 14.55 -8.66 10.61
N GLN A 64 14.75 -7.37 10.84
CA GLN A 64 14.71 -6.34 9.81
C GLN A 64 15.77 -6.58 8.74
N PHE A 65 16.99 -6.95 9.13
CA PHE A 65 18.04 -7.30 8.16
C PHE A 65 17.70 -8.55 7.36
N TYR A 66 17.21 -9.60 8.03
CA TYR A 66 16.74 -10.81 7.36
C TYR A 66 15.62 -10.51 6.35
N MET A 67 14.65 -9.67 6.73
CA MET A 67 13.55 -9.28 5.86
C MET A 67 13.97 -8.35 4.73
N PHE A 68 14.92 -7.45 4.95
CA PHE A 68 15.54 -6.68 3.89
C PHE A 68 16.15 -7.59 2.82
N CYS A 69 16.99 -8.54 3.24
CA CYS A 69 17.63 -9.52 2.35
C CYS A 69 16.59 -10.37 1.60
N THR A 70 15.55 -10.82 2.29
CA THR A 70 14.47 -11.63 1.72
C THR A 70 13.64 -10.87 0.69
N LEU A 71 13.25 -9.63 0.98
CA LEU A 71 12.52 -8.79 0.04
C LEU A 71 13.37 -8.43 -1.16
N ALA A 72 14.64 -8.06 -0.96
CA ALA A 72 15.54 -7.75 -2.05
C ALA A 72 15.70 -8.94 -3.01
N ALA A 73 15.93 -10.14 -2.47
CA ALA A 73 15.99 -11.36 -3.26
C ALA A 73 14.69 -11.61 -4.04
N TRP A 74 13.53 -11.50 -3.38
CA TRP A 74 12.23 -11.68 -4.03
C TRP A 74 11.99 -10.66 -5.15
N LEU A 75 12.30 -9.38 -4.93
CA LEU A 75 12.15 -8.32 -5.92
C LEU A 75 13.07 -8.54 -7.12
N ILE A 76 14.35 -8.86 -6.90
CA ILE A 76 15.29 -9.16 -7.99
C ILE A 76 14.81 -10.36 -8.80
N ASN A 77 14.31 -11.43 -8.16
CA ASN A 77 13.77 -12.57 -8.91
C ASN A 77 12.51 -12.22 -9.73
N LYS A 78 11.67 -11.27 -9.27
CA LYS A 78 10.50 -10.81 -10.03
C LYS A 78 10.85 -9.97 -11.27
N THR A 79 12.05 -9.40 -11.36
CA THR A 79 12.52 -8.74 -12.59
C THR A 79 13.04 -9.74 -13.63
N GLY A 80 13.04 -11.05 -13.32
CA GLY A 80 13.55 -12.10 -14.20
C GLY A 80 15.05 -12.37 -14.05
N HIS A 81 15.75 -11.62 -13.19
CA HIS A 81 17.11 -11.95 -12.77
C HIS A 81 17.08 -13.13 -11.80
N HIS A 82 18.22 -13.80 -11.63
CA HIS A 82 18.34 -14.89 -10.67
C HIS A 82 19.10 -14.42 -9.44
N PHE A 83 18.49 -14.56 -8.27
CA PHE A 83 19.12 -14.22 -7.00
C PHE A 83 18.79 -15.27 -5.94
N ASP A 84 19.82 -15.87 -5.35
CA ASP A 84 19.64 -16.87 -4.31
C ASP A 84 19.11 -16.25 -3.02
N GLN A 85 18.16 -16.92 -2.38
CA GLN A 85 17.64 -16.49 -1.09
C GLN A 85 18.75 -16.55 -0.03
N PRO A 86 19.08 -15.43 0.64
CA PRO A 86 20.16 -15.41 1.63
C PRO A 86 19.90 -16.36 2.80
N GLN A 87 20.94 -17.09 3.20
CA GLN A 87 20.96 -18.00 4.34
C GLN A 87 21.51 -17.30 5.59
N GLU A 88 21.13 -17.79 6.78
CA GLU A 88 21.61 -17.22 8.06
C GLU A 88 23.14 -17.33 8.25
N SER A 89 23.78 -18.27 7.57
CA SER A 89 25.23 -18.47 7.59
C SER A 89 26.00 -17.59 6.60
N ASP A 90 25.31 -16.90 5.70
CA ASP A 90 25.96 -16.10 4.66
C ASP A 90 26.60 -14.84 5.27
N ASP A 91 27.72 -14.38 4.68
CA ASP A 91 28.33 -13.14 5.12
C ASP A 91 27.43 -11.93 4.80
N PRO A 92 27.03 -11.12 5.80
CA PRO A 92 26.13 -10.00 5.58
C PRO A 92 26.65 -8.97 4.57
N ASN A 93 27.97 -8.69 4.55
CA ASN A 93 28.51 -7.72 3.58
C ASN A 93 28.45 -8.27 2.16
N ALA A 94 28.75 -9.55 1.97
CA ALA A 94 28.71 -10.20 0.67
C ALA A 94 27.28 -10.19 0.11
N THR A 95 26.29 -10.59 0.91
CA THR A 95 24.87 -10.56 0.52
C THR A 95 24.44 -9.15 0.12
N ILE A 96 24.75 -8.14 0.94
CA ILE A 96 24.43 -6.74 0.62
C ILE A 96 25.14 -6.29 -0.66
N SER A 97 26.42 -6.66 -0.84
CA SER A 97 27.19 -6.29 -2.03
C SER A 97 26.57 -6.86 -3.30
N ASN A 98 26.10 -8.11 -3.25
CA ASN A 98 25.39 -8.75 -4.37
C ASN A 98 24.06 -8.04 -4.69
N ILE A 99 23.27 -7.70 -3.66
CA ILE A 99 22.04 -6.90 -3.85
C ILE A 99 22.35 -5.56 -4.53
N LEU A 100 23.40 -4.86 -4.07
CA LEU A 100 23.81 -3.57 -4.65
C LEU A 100 24.39 -3.71 -6.07
N LEU A 101 24.93 -4.87 -6.44
CA LEU A 101 25.38 -5.16 -7.80
C LEU A 101 24.19 -5.32 -8.75
N GLU A 102 23.18 -6.09 -8.34
CA GLU A 102 21.93 -6.24 -9.11
C GLU A 102 21.22 -4.90 -9.27
N LEU A 103 21.14 -4.10 -8.21
CA LEU A 103 20.56 -2.75 -8.28
C LEU A 103 21.27 -1.86 -9.32
N ARG A 104 22.60 -1.93 -9.38
CA ARG A 104 23.42 -1.22 -10.38
C ARG A 104 23.20 -1.73 -11.80
N SER A 105 22.91 -3.03 -11.96
CA SER A 105 22.60 -3.62 -13.26
C SER A 105 21.32 -3.05 -13.87
N PHE A 106 20.35 -2.65 -13.04
CA PHE A 106 19.13 -1.96 -13.48
C PHE A 106 19.34 -0.46 -13.78
N GLY A 107 20.57 0.05 -13.65
CA GLY A 107 20.91 1.45 -13.90
C GLY A 107 20.75 2.37 -12.68
N ASN A 108 20.45 1.84 -11.50
CA ASN A 108 20.35 2.61 -10.27
C ASN A 108 21.73 2.72 -9.59
N SER A 109 22.20 3.94 -9.30
CA SER A 109 23.47 4.15 -8.58
C SER A 109 23.22 4.34 -7.08
N VAL A 110 24.10 3.75 -6.26
CA VAL A 110 24.16 3.94 -4.81
C VAL A 110 25.56 4.41 -4.42
N ASP A 111 25.65 5.48 -3.64
CA ASP A 111 26.91 6.03 -3.14
C ASP A 111 27.02 5.88 -1.63
N PHE A 112 27.00 4.64 -1.16
CA PHE A 112 27.24 4.31 0.25
C PHE A 112 27.78 2.89 0.40
N PRO A 113 28.55 2.60 1.46
CA PRO A 113 29.10 1.27 1.68
C PRO A 113 28.04 0.27 2.17
N PRO A 114 28.23 -1.05 1.94
CA PRO A 114 27.34 -2.11 2.43
C PRO A 114 27.04 -2.06 3.95
N SER A 115 27.97 -1.53 4.74
CA SER A 115 27.82 -1.40 6.19
C SER A 115 26.62 -0.54 6.61
N LYS A 116 26.14 0.37 5.75
CA LYS A 116 24.94 1.20 6.01
C LYS A 116 23.64 0.40 6.00
N LEU A 117 23.62 -0.76 5.36
CA LEU A 117 22.41 -1.61 5.24
C LEU A 117 22.34 -2.71 6.30
N LYS A 118 23.46 -2.99 7.01
CA LYS A 118 23.55 -4.07 8.00
C LYS A 118 22.57 -3.96 9.15
N ALA A 119 22.18 -2.74 9.50
CA ALA A 119 21.23 -2.51 10.57
C ALA A 119 19.83 -3.04 10.20
N GLY A 120 19.55 -3.23 8.91
CA GLY A 120 18.25 -3.70 8.43
C GLY A 120 17.17 -2.64 8.45
N TYR A 121 17.45 -1.41 8.88
CA TYR A 121 16.52 -0.28 8.88
C TYR A 121 17.25 1.02 8.51
N GLY A 122 16.48 2.06 8.17
CA GLY A 122 16.96 3.40 7.84
C GLY A 122 16.73 3.79 6.39
N GLU A 123 17.08 5.02 6.07
CA GLU A 123 16.88 5.65 4.75
C GLU A 123 17.44 4.81 3.60
N GLN A 124 18.67 4.31 3.75
CA GLN A 124 19.34 3.52 2.70
C GLN A 124 18.64 2.19 2.45
N VAL A 125 18.09 1.56 3.49
CA VAL A 125 17.35 0.29 3.38
C VAL A 125 16.06 0.50 2.61
N CYS A 126 15.28 1.52 3.00
CA CYS A 126 14.04 1.88 2.29
C CYS A 126 14.34 2.22 0.82
N TYR A 127 15.36 3.04 0.56
CA TYR A 127 15.74 3.44 -0.79
C TYR A 127 16.07 2.26 -1.70
N VAL A 128 16.90 1.32 -1.24
CA VAL A 128 17.30 0.14 -2.04
C VAL A 128 16.09 -0.71 -2.39
N LEU A 129 15.22 -0.98 -1.42
CA LEU A 129 14.00 -1.76 -1.66
C LEU A 129 13.03 -1.01 -2.57
N ASP A 130 12.92 0.31 -2.43
CA ASP A 130 12.05 1.14 -3.25
C ASP A 130 12.46 1.11 -4.72
N CYS A 131 13.75 1.27 -5.01
CA CYS A 131 14.28 1.15 -6.36
C CYS A 131 14.03 -0.25 -6.95
N LEU A 132 14.27 -1.32 -6.17
CA LEU A 132 14.00 -2.69 -6.64
C LEU A 132 12.50 -2.91 -6.94
N ALA A 133 11.62 -2.41 -6.08
CA ALA A 133 10.17 -2.51 -6.28
C ALA A 133 9.71 -1.74 -7.53
N GLU A 134 10.29 -0.56 -7.77
CA GLU A 134 10.07 0.24 -8.98
C GLU A 134 10.48 -0.54 -10.24
N GLU A 135 11.63 -1.20 -10.23
CA GLU A 135 12.08 -2.02 -11.37
C GLU A 135 11.16 -3.21 -11.64
N VAL A 136 10.61 -3.84 -10.59
CA VAL A 136 9.60 -4.90 -10.77
C VAL A 136 8.33 -4.35 -11.40
N LEU A 137 7.84 -3.19 -10.93
CA LEU A 137 6.63 -2.56 -11.47
C LEU A 137 6.79 -2.19 -12.95
N LYS A 138 7.97 -1.71 -13.34
CA LYS A 138 8.34 -1.48 -14.75
C LYS A 138 8.37 -2.78 -15.54
N HIS A 139 9.01 -3.83 -15.01
CA HIS A 139 9.14 -5.13 -15.66
C HIS A 139 7.76 -5.77 -15.94
N ILE A 140 6.82 -5.70 -14.99
CA ILE A 140 5.46 -6.24 -15.18
C ILE A 140 4.52 -5.29 -15.95
N SER A 141 5.02 -4.12 -16.37
CA SER A 141 4.22 -3.07 -17.03
C SER A 141 2.93 -2.75 -16.26
N PHE A 142 3.06 -2.52 -14.94
CA PHE A 142 1.91 -2.28 -14.07
C PHE A 142 1.05 -1.12 -14.58
N SER A 143 -0.27 -1.29 -14.54
CA SER A 143 -1.23 -0.23 -14.87
C SER A 143 -2.42 -0.26 -13.92
N TRP A 144 -2.92 0.92 -13.60
CA TRP A 144 -4.10 1.07 -12.75
C TRP A 144 -5.34 0.54 -13.46
N LYS A 145 -6.02 -0.41 -12.81
CA LYS A 145 -7.33 -0.89 -13.28
C LYS A 145 -8.38 0.17 -13.01
N ARG A 146 -9.38 0.29 -13.90
CA ARG A 146 -10.52 1.18 -13.66
C ARG A 146 -11.29 0.72 -12.41
N PRO A 147 -11.68 1.64 -11.51
CA PRO A 147 -12.53 1.28 -10.37
C PRO A 147 -13.83 0.61 -10.84
N ALA A 148 -14.18 -0.51 -10.23
CA ALA A 148 -15.49 -1.11 -10.39
C ALA A 148 -16.39 -0.53 -9.30
N TYR A 149 -17.26 0.42 -9.67
CA TYR A 149 -18.24 0.97 -8.75
C TYR A 149 -19.33 -0.10 -8.51
N PRO A 150 -19.63 -0.45 -7.25
CA PRO A 150 -20.82 -1.25 -6.97
C PRO A 150 -22.06 -0.49 -7.48
N ALA A 151 -23.03 -1.22 -8.01
CA ALA A 151 -24.31 -0.61 -8.36
C ALA A 151 -24.94 -0.07 -7.06
N GLU A 152 -25.38 1.19 -7.06
CA GLU A 152 -26.21 1.72 -5.99
C GLU A 152 -27.48 0.86 -5.93
N GLU A 153 -27.71 0.17 -4.82
CA GLU A 153 -29.00 -0.48 -4.56
C GLU A 153 -30.03 0.66 -4.52
N GLN A 154 -30.92 0.71 -5.50
CA GLN A 154 -32.10 1.57 -5.41
C GLN A 154 -32.86 1.12 -4.17
N ASP A 155 -32.87 1.95 -3.13
CA ASP A 155 -33.84 1.83 -2.05
C ASP A 155 -35.21 1.88 -2.75
N ASP A 156 -35.92 0.74 -2.78
CA ASP A 156 -37.32 0.72 -3.14
C ASP A 156 -38.04 1.57 -2.08
N GLU A 157 -38.16 2.87 -2.34
CA GLU A 157 -39.11 3.73 -1.64
C GLU A 157 -40.46 3.05 -1.81
N THR A 158 -40.92 2.36 -0.76
CA THR A 158 -42.26 1.81 -0.70
C THR A 158 -43.20 3.01 -0.75
N VAL A 159 -43.70 3.31 -1.94
CA VAL A 159 -44.79 4.25 -2.13
C VAL A 159 -45.96 3.65 -1.36
N VAL A 160 -46.16 4.14 -0.14
CA VAL A 160 -47.35 3.83 0.65
C VAL A 160 -48.50 4.44 -0.15
N GLU A 161 -49.26 3.62 -0.89
CA GLU A 161 -50.47 4.08 -1.55
C GLU A 161 -51.39 4.69 -0.47
N ASP A 162 -51.58 6.00 -0.55
CA ASP A 162 -52.51 6.76 0.27
C ASP A 162 -53.95 6.39 -0.15
N ASP A 163 -54.50 5.32 0.43
CA ASP A 163 -55.85 4.80 0.18
C ASP A 163 -56.94 5.66 0.83
N ALA A 164 -56.88 6.97 0.58
CA ALA A 164 -57.80 7.97 1.13
C ALA A 164 -58.56 8.76 0.03
N GLU A 165 -58.96 8.11 -1.07
CA GLU A 165 -59.99 8.67 -1.95
C GLU A 165 -61.41 8.34 -1.42
N LEU A 166 -61.87 9.15 -0.46
CA LEU A 166 -63.29 9.22 -0.11
C LEU A 166 -64.09 9.75 -1.31
N THR A 167 -64.84 8.89 -1.97
CA THR A 167 -65.68 9.23 -3.13
C THR A 167 -66.83 10.15 -2.69
N LEU A 168 -66.68 11.47 -2.88
CA LEU A 168 -67.70 12.50 -2.59
C LEU A 168 -69.04 12.26 -3.31
N ASN A 169 -69.06 11.47 -4.39
CA ASN A 169 -70.27 11.17 -5.16
C ASN A 169 -71.31 10.33 -4.41
N LYS A 170 -70.93 9.58 -3.35
CA LYS A 170 -71.90 8.77 -2.58
C LYS A 170 -72.73 9.57 -1.58
N ILE A 171 -72.29 10.77 -1.20
CA ILE A 171 -73.00 11.62 -0.22
C ILE A 171 -74.12 12.43 -0.89
N GLU A 172 -73.95 12.83 -2.16
CA GLU A 172 -74.99 13.57 -2.90
C GLU A 172 -76.23 12.71 -3.23
N ASP A 173 -76.03 11.41 -3.50
CA ASP A 173 -77.15 10.49 -3.80
C ASP A 173 -78.00 10.16 -2.56
N GLU A 174 -77.43 10.12 -1.34
CA GLU A 174 -78.22 9.90 -0.12
C GLU A 174 -79.02 11.14 0.32
N ILE A 175 -78.53 12.36 0.05
CA ILE A 175 -79.25 13.61 0.38
C ILE A 175 -80.41 13.86 -0.61
N ALA A 176 -80.26 13.45 -1.88
CA ALA A 176 -81.28 13.62 -2.91
C ALA A 176 -82.48 12.66 -2.75
N VAL A 177 -82.28 11.47 -2.16
CA VAL A 177 -83.35 10.48 -1.95
C VAL A 177 -84.19 10.79 -0.71
N SER A 178 -83.61 11.41 0.32
CA SER A 178 -84.35 11.78 1.54
C SER A 178 -85.31 12.97 1.35
N SER A 179 -85.07 13.83 0.34
CA SER A 179 -85.83 15.08 0.15
C SER A 179 -87.08 14.98 -0.73
N ARG A 180 -87.47 13.77 -1.19
CA ARG A 180 -88.68 13.57 -2.04
C ARG A 180 -89.80 12.76 -1.38
N ILE A 181 -89.68 12.44 -0.10
CA ILE A 181 -90.76 11.83 0.69
C ILE A 181 -91.33 12.91 1.63
N GLY A 182 -92.08 13.84 1.06
CA GLY A 182 -92.65 14.95 1.81
C GLY A 182 -93.37 15.96 0.93
N ASN A 183 -94.42 15.52 0.23
CA ASN A 183 -95.56 16.36 -0.16
C ASN A 183 -96.69 15.48 -0.70
N CYS A 184 -97.51 14.99 0.21
CA CYS A 184 -98.96 14.83 0.14
C CYS A 184 -99.46 14.35 1.51
#